data_AF-E6VIA9-F1
#
_entry.id   AF-E6VIA9-F1
#
_cell.length_a   1.000
_cell.length_b   1.000
_cell.length_c   1.000
_cell.angle_alpha   90.00
_cell.angle_beta   90.00
_cell.angle_gamma   90.00
#
_symmetry.space_group_name_H-M   'P 1'
#
loop_
_entity.id
_entity.type
_entity.pdbx_description
1 polymer ?
#
loop_
_entity_poly.entity_id
_entity_poly.type
_entity_poly.pdbx_seq_one_letter_code
_entity_poly.pdbx_strand_id
1 'polypeptide(L)'
;MDSLLATPTIPDKVRVLCSRCRMPFREKVKNMREGFQTQCPNCGRLITFSSDSADLGVQRAMTEARRIRNGASVSAVYGNDAEGL
;
A
#
# COMPACT_ATOMS: atom_id res chain seq x y z
N MET A 1 -25.29 -0.54 -25.87
CA MET A 1 -24.67 0.77 -25.57
C MET A 1 -23.94 0.58 -24.26
N ASP A 2 -22.76 -0.01 -24.30
CA ASP A 2 -22.05 -0.48 -23.11
C ASP A 2 -20.77 0.33 -22.97
N SER A 3 -20.93 1.62 -22.75
CA SER A 3 -19.83 2.56 -22.59
C SER A 3 -19.67 2.94 -21.12
N LEU A 4 -18.74 2.21 -20.47
CA LEU A 4 -17.72 2.80 -19.61
C LEU A 4 -18.22 3.65 -18.42
N LEU A 5 -19.04 3.07 -17.54
CA LEU A 5 -18.82 3.33 -16.12
C LEU A 5 -17.53 2.61 -15.74
N ALA A 6 -16.38 3.24 -16.04
CA ALA A 6 -15.16 2.94 -15.31
C ALA A 6 -15.45 3.36 -13.86
N THR A 7 -16.09 2.48 -13.09
CA THR A 7 -16.17 2.60 -11.65
C THR A 7 -14.74 2.89 -11.22
N PRO A 8 -14.45 4.01 -10.55
CA PRO A 8 -13.10 4.28 -10.10
C PRO A 8 -12.70 3.08 -9.24
N THR A 9 -11.86 2.21 -9.79
CA THR A 9 -11.46 0.98 -9.14
C THR A 9 -10.59 1.41 -7.99
N ILE A 10 -11.22 1.51 -6.82
CA ILE A 10 -10.60 1.86 -5.56
C ILE A 10 -9.34 0.99 -5.47
N PRO A 11 -8.13 1.59 -5.42
CA PRO A 11 -6.90 0.83 -5.53
C PRO A 11 -6.80 -0.14 -4.35
N ASP A 12 -6.97 -1.45 -4.58
CA ASP A 12 -6.89 -2.46 -3.52
C ASP A 12 -5.45 -2.69 -3.02
N LYS A 13 -4.47 -1.95 -3.57
CA LYS A 13 -3.04 -2.08 -3.25
C LYS A 13 -2.43 -0.73 -2.89
N VAL A 14 -1.50 -0.77 -1.96
CA VAL A 14 -0.82 0.37 -1.36
C VAL A 14 0.68 0.11 -1.35
N ARG A 15 1.45 1.16 -1.58
CA ARG A 15 2.91 1.09 -1.56
C ARG A 15 3.41 1.22 -0.13
N VAL A 16 4.29 0.31 0.27
CA VAL A 16 4.92 0.26 1.58
C VAL A 16 6.42 0.39 1.40
N LEU A 17 7.04 1.29 2.13
CA LEU A 17 8.49 1.44 2.14
C LEU A 17 9.08 0.66 3.31
N CYS A 18 9.98 -0.29 3.02
CA CYS A 18 10.70 -0.98 4.08
C CYS A 18 11.72 -0.03 4.75
N SER A 19 11.67 0.14 6.07
CA SER A 19 12.63 0.98 6.80
C SER A 19 14.07 0.45 6.76
N ARG A 20 14.24 -0.87 6.55
CA ARG A 20 15.56 -1.53 6.49
C ARG A 20 16.24 -1.39 5.14
N CYS A 21 15.67 -1.96 4.08
CA CYS A 21 16.27 -1.95 2.75
C CYS A 21 15.83 -0.75 1.89
N ARG A 22 14.90 0.08 2.38
CA ARG A 22 14.32 1.23 1.66
C ARG A 22 13.70 0.87 0.30
N MET A 23 13.43 -0.41 0.07
CA MET A 23 12.75 -0.87 -1.14
C MET A 23 11.24 -0.73 -0.96
N PRO A 24 10.54 -0.06 -1.90
CA PRO A 24 9.10 -0.04 -1.92
C PRO A 24 8.55 -1.39 -2.39
N PHE A 25 7.47 -1.85 -1.77
CA PHE A 25 6.70 -3.02 -2.22
C PHE A 25 5.21 -2.70 -2.19
N ARG A 26 4.40 -3.49 -2.89
CA ARG A 26 2.95 -3.31 -2.97
C ARG A 26 2.25 -4.35 -2.09
N GLU A 27 1.45 -3.89 -1.15
CA GLU A 27 0.66 -4.74 -0.24
C GLU A 27 -0.82 -4.44 -0.41
N LYS A 28 -1.70 -5.39 -0.12
CA LYS A 28 -3.15 -5.17 -0.29
C LYS A 28 -3.72 -4.32 0.86
N VAL A 29 -4.61 -3.39 0.52
CA VAL A 29 -5.32 -2.51 1.48
C VAL A 29 -6.12 -3.32 2.50
N LYS A 30 -6.66 -4.47 2.07
CA LYS A 30 -7.37 -5.41 2.94
C LYS A 30 -6.48 -6.07 4.01
N ASN A 31 -5.18 -6.20 3.72
CA ASN A 31 -4.18 -6.75 4.63
C ASN A 31 -3.64 -5.68 5.58
N MET A 32 -3.71 -4.39 5.21
CA MET A 32 -3.35 -3.27 6.09
C MET A 32 -4.36 -3.05 7.21
N ARG A 33 -4.29 -3.94 8.20
CA ARG A 33 -5.03 -3.88 9.46
C ARG A 33 -4.04 -3.80 10.59
N GLU A 34 -4.51 -3.22 11.70
CA GLU A 34 -3.71 -3.14 12.92
C GLU A 34 -3.35 -4.56 13.39
N GLY A 35 -2.07 -4.78 13.68
CA GLY A 35 -1.53 -6.09 14.05
C GLY A 35 -1.21 -7.03 12.88
N PHE A 36 -1.46 -6.63 11.62
CA PHE A 36 -1.03 -7.43 10.47
C PHE A 36 0.49 -7.40 10.35
N GLN A 37 1.11 -8.55 10.07
CA GLN A 37 2.55 -8.67 9.90
C GLN A 37 2.85 -9.27 8.54
N THR A 38 3.74 -8.63 7.79
CA THR A 38 4.23 -9.14 6.50
C THR A 38 5.75 -9.17 6.51
N GLN A 39 6.35 -10.02 5.69
CA GLN A 39 7.78 -9.97 5.47
C GLN A 39 8.09 -9.15 4.23
N CYS A 40 9.07 -8.28 4.32
CA CYS A 40 9.55 -7.54 3.16
C CYS A 40 10.07 -8.54 2.10
N PRO A 41 9.55 -8.52 0.86
CA PRO A 41 9.97 -9.46 -0.18
C PRO A 41 11.44 -9.29 -0.60
N ASN A 42 12.05 -8.14 -0.29
CA ASN A 42 13.42 -7.83 -0.68
C ASN A 42 14.47 -8.24 0.36
N CYS A 43 14.15 -8.17 1.66
CA CYS A 43 15.14 -8.39 2.72
C CYS A 43 14.68 -9.36 3.82
N GLY A 44 13.48 -9.93 3.71
CA GLY A 44 12.90 -10.85 4.69
C GLY A 44 12.59 -10.22 6.05
N ARG A 45 12.73 -8.90 6.20
CA ARG A 45 12.43 -8.22 7.47
C ARG A 45 10.93 -8.29 7.74
N LEU A 46 10.58 -8.74 8.93
CA LEU A 46 9.21 -8.68 9.44
C LEU A 46 8.82 -7.22 9.67
N ILE A 47 7.70 -6.82 9.06
CA ILE A 47 7.10 -5.50 9.14
C ILE A 47 5.74 -5.67 9.80
N THR A 48 5.56 -5.01 10.94
CA THR A 48 4.29 -5.00 11.67
C THR A 48 3.53 -3.74 11.30
N PHE A 49 2.36 -3.91 10.70
CA PHE A 49 1.41 -2.83 10.42
C PHE A 49 0.62 -2.52 11.67
N SER A 50 1.01 -1.47 12.36
CA SER A 50 0.26 -0.87 13.45
C SER A 50 0.20 0.65 13.26
N SER A 51 -0.85 1.27 13.78
CA SER A 51 -0.95 2.73 13.90
C SER A 51 0.16 3.27 14.80
N ASP A 52 0.53 2.50 15.83
CA ASP A 52 1.64 2.78 16.77
C ASP A 52 3.02 2.36 16.26
N SER A 53 3.15 1.85 15.02
CA SER A 53 4.45 1.46 14.50
C SER A 53 5.37 2.68 14.36
N ALA A 54 6.60 2.59 14.88
CA ALA A 54 7.62 3.63 14.74
C ALA A 54 8.11 3.79 13.28
N ASP A 55 7.80 2.84 12.41
CA ASP A 55 8.15 2.87 11.00
C ASP A 55 7.27 3.86 10.22
N LEU A 56 7.83 5.02 9.85
CA LEU A 56 7.14 6.02 9.03
C LEU A 56 6.60 5.47 7.70
N GLY A 57 7.30 4.50 7.10
CA GLY A 57 6.86 3.83 5.88
C GLY A 57 5.56 3.04 6.06
N VAL A 58 5.42 2.39 7.23
CA VAL A 58 4.21 1.67 7.64
C VAL A 58 3.08 2.64 7.95
N GLN A 59 3.36 3.70 8.72
CA GLN A 59 2.34 4.69 9.09
C GLN A 59 1.75 5.40 7.86
N ARG A 60 2.61 5.78 6.90
CA ARG A 60 2.15 6.36 5.62
C ARG A 60 1.27 5.39 4.86
N ALA A 61 1.69 4.13 4.76
CA ALA A 61 0.95 3.13 4.01
C ALA A 61 -0.41 2.80 4.68
N MET A 62 -0.45 2.70 6.01
CA MET A 62 -1.69 2.54 6.79
C MET A 62 -2.64 3.73 6.62
N THR A 63 -2.11 4.96 6.61
CA THR A 63 -2.89 6.17 6.37
C THR A 63 -3.52 6.13 4.98
N GLU A 64 -2.74 5.74 3.97
CA GLU A 64 -3.20 5.63 2.60
C GLU A 64 -4.26 4.53 2.44
N ALA A 65 -4.02 3.36 3.03
CA ALA A 65 -4.99 2.26 3.05
C ALA A 65 -6.32 2.69 3.70
N ARG A 66 -6.26 3.49 4.77
CA ARG A 66 -7.45 4.05 5.42
C ARG A 66 -8.18 5.05 4.52
N ARG A 67 -7.46 5.93 3.82
CA ARG A 67 -8.03 6.89 2.87
C ARG A 67 -8.75 6.19 1.72
N ILE A 68 -8.10 5.21 1.11
CA ILE A 68 -8.66 4.38 0.05
C ILE A 68 -9.93 3.67 0.52
N ARG A 69 -9.90 3.06 1.72
CA ARG A 69 -11.04 2.37 2.31
C ARG A 69 -12.21 3.30 2.61
N ASN A 70 -11.93 4.55 2.97
CA ASN A 70 -12.92 5.59 3.21
C ASN A 70 -13.43 6.28 1.92
N GLY A 71 -13.04 5.80 0.74
CA GLY A 71 -13.50 6.38 -0.52
C GLY A 71 -12.84 7.72 -0.88
N ALA A 72 -11.81 8.15 -0.15
CA ALA A 72 -10.95 9.24 -0.59
C ALA A 72 -10.03 8.69 -1.68
N SER A 73 -10.48 8.80 -2.94
CA SER A 73 -9.68 8.56 -4.13
C SER A 73 -8.62 9.66 -4.26
N VAL A 74 -7.65 9.68 -3.35
CA VAL A 74 -6.43 10.42 -3.61
C VAL A 74 -5.72 9.62 -4.69
N SER A 75 -5.62 10.21 -5.88
CA SER A 75 -4.63 9.80 -6.87
C SER A 75 -3.28 9.77 -6.15
N ALA A 76 -2.86 8.59 -5.69
CA ALA A 76 -1.51 8.36 -5.26
C ALA A 76 -0.63 8.52 -6.50
N VAL A 77 -0.27 9.77 -6.79
CA VAL A 77 0.98 10.14 -7.44
C VAL A 77 2.03 9.24 -6.81
N TYR A 78 2.44 8.20 -7.53
CA TYR A 78 3.82 7.74 -7.74
C TYR A 78 3.78 6.51 -8.67
N GLY A 79 3.93 6.79 -9.97
CA GLY A 79 4.78 6.04 -10.91
C GLY A 79 4.36 4.63 -11.31
N ASN A 80 4.24 4.46 -12.63
CA ASN A 80 4.48 3.22 -13.35
C ASN A 80 5.89 2.65 -13.05
N ASP A 81 6.34 1.67 -13.83
CA ASP A 81 7.69 1.07 -13.83
C ASP A 81 7.81 -0.26 -13.06
N ALA A 82 7.07 -1.26 -13.54
CA ALA A 82 7.58 -2.64 -13.62
C ALA A 82 6.85 -3.38 -14.77
N GLU A 83 6.91 -2.80 -15.98
CA GLU A 83 6.91 -3.60 -17.21
C GLU A 83 8.38 -3.81 -17.58
N GLY A 84 8.78 -5.07 -17.74
CA GLY A 84 10.18 -5.42 -17.99
C GLY A 84 10.44 -6.92 -17.93
N LEU A 85 9.69 -7.71 -18.72
CA LEU A 85 10.25 -8.60 -19.73
C LEU A 85 9.15 -9.08 -20.69
#